data_AF-A0A353TWV7-F1
#
_entry.id   AF-A0A353TWV7-F1
#
_cell.length_a   1.000
_cell.length_b   1.000
_cell.length_c   1.000
_cell.angle_alpha   90.00
_cell.angle_beta   90.00
_cell.angle_gamma   90.00
#
_symmetry.space_group_name_H-M   'P 1'
#
loop_
_entity.id
_entity.type
_entity.pdbx_description
1 polymer ?
#
loop_
_entity_poly.entity_id
_entity_poly.type
_entity_poly.pdbx_seq_one_letter_code
_entity_poly.pdbx_strand_id
1 'polypeptide(L)'
;INGDKKKLSLVVSLVLIVAVPMMVFMPILAQWIGLSDEVTGAWLGGTIDTTGAVVGAGTIAGETGLKYATIIKFSQNVLLGVAAFAIS
;
A
#
# COMPACT_ATOMS: atom_id res chain seq x y z
N ILE A 1 18.63 -14.30 16.81
CA ILE A 1 17.45 -13.43 16.99
C ILE A 1 16.24 -14.34 17.20
N ASN A 2 15.94 -14.74 18.45
CA ASN A 2 14.72 -15.50 18.75
C ASN A 2 13.59 -14.50 18.94
N GLY A 3 12.92 -14.13 17.83
CA GLY A 3 11.75 -13.28 17.85
C GLY A 3 10.63 -13.98 18.59
N ASP A 4 10.29 -13.46 19.77
CA ASP A 4 9.23 -13.96 20.63
C ASP A 4 7.91 -14.01 19.83
N LYS A 5 7.42 -15.22 19.47
CA LYS A 5 6.32 -15.41 18.49
C LYS A 5 5.06 -14.62 18.85
N LYS A 6 4.82 -14.39 20.15
CA LYS A 6 3.72 -13.56 20.66
C LYS A 6 3.87 -12.08 20.28
N LYS A 7 5.09 -11.54 20.29
CA LYS A 7 5.37 -10.16 19.90
C LYS A 7 5.22 -9.97 18.39
N LEU A 8 5.70 -10.92 17.59
CA LEU A 8 5.49 -10.92 16.14
C LEU A 8 4.00 -10.96 15.78
N SER A 9 3.23 -11.84 16.41
CA SER A 9 1.78 -11.94 16.15
C SER A 9 1.03 -10.68 16.59
N LEU A 10 1.40 -10.05 17.72
CA LEU A 10 0.82 -8.79 18.17
C LEU A 10 1.05 -7.67 17.15
N VAL A 11 2.29 -7.54 16.66
CA VAL A 11 2.66 -6.51 15.68
C VAL A 11 1.88 -6.68 14.38
N VAL A 12 1.80 -7.91 13.84
CA VAL A 12 1.04 -8.18 12.61
C VAL A 12 -0.44 -7.85 12.79
N SER A 13 -1.06 -8.28 13.89
CA SER A 13 -2.48 -8.00 14.16
C SER A 13 -2.76 -6.49 14.30
N LEU A 14 -1.87 -5.76 14.98
CA LEU A 14 -1.99 -4.31 15.11
C LEU A 14 -1.90 -3.60 13.75
N VAL A 15 -0.95 -4.02 12.91
CA VAL A 15 -0.79 -3.50 11.55
C VAL A 15 -2.05 -3.75 10.72
N LEU A 16 -2.65 -4.94 10.80
CA LEU A 16 -3.88 -5.26 10.08
C LEU A 16 -5.07 -4.40 10.49
N ILE A 17 -5.20 -4.10 11.79
CA ILE A 17 -6.27 -3.22 12.32
C ILE A 17 -6.19 -1.82 11.70
N VAL A 18 -5.00 -1.33 11.38
CA VAL A 18 -4.81 -0.02 10.74
C VAL A 18 -4.88 -0.12 9.22
N ALA A 19 -4.27 -1.14 8.64
CA ALA A 19 -4.15 -1.31 7.19
C ALA A 19 -5.49 -1.59 6.50
N VAL A 20 -6.36 -2.42 7.10
CA VAL A 20 -7.66 -2.77 6.50
C VAL A 20 -8.60 -1.56 6.40
N PRO A 21 -8.81 -0.76 7.45
CA PRO A 21 -9.55 0.50 7.32
C PRO A 21 -8.92 1.45 6.30
N MET A 22 -7.59 1.62 6.34
CA MET A 22 -6.88 2.51 5.42
C MET A 22 -7.12 2.12 3.95
N MET A 23 -7.16 0.82 3.65
CA MET A 23 -7.47 0.30 2.30
C MET A 23 -8.82 0.79 1.75
N VAL A 24 -9.81 0.98 2.61
CA VAL A 24 -11.17 1.37 2.22
C VAL A 24 -11.37 2.88 2.30
N PHE A 25 -10.95 3.50 3.40
CA PHE A 25 -11.20 4.93 3.62
C PHE A 25 -10.40 5.81 2.68
N MET A 26 -9.17 5.45 2.36
CA MET A 26 -8.28 6.28 1.54
C MET A 26 -8.79 6.51 0.10
N PRO A 27 -9.20 5.47 -0.67
CA PRO A 27 -9.77 5.69 -2.00
C PRO A 27 -11.09 6.48 -1.95
N ILE A 28 -11.92 6.25 -0.93
CA ILE A 28 -13.19 6.97 -0.76
C ILE A 28 -12.94 8.46 -0.48
N LEU A 29 -11.99 8.75 0.42
CA LEU A 29 -11.59 10.13 0.72
C LEU A 29 -11.03 10.82 -0.50
N ALA A 30 -10.24 10.11 -1.32
CA ALA A 30 -9.68 10.65 -2.55
C ALA A 30 -10.77 11.06 -3.56
N GLN A 31 -11.79 10.22 -3.73
CA GLN A 31 -12.97 10.55 -4.55
C GLN A 31 -13.76 11.71 -3.95
N TRP A 32 -13.91 11.75 -2.62
CA TRP A 32 -14.68 12.80 -1.95
C TRP A 32 -14.05 14.19 -2.09
N ILE A 33 -12.72 14.27 -2.10
CA ILE A 33 -11.99 15.52 -2.36
C ILE A 33 -11.78 15.81 -3.85
N GLY A 34 -12.33 14.97 -4.75
CA GLY A 34 -12.32 15.19 -6.19
C GLY A 34 -10.99 14.92 -6.89
N LEU A 35 -10.15 14.02 -6.36
CA LEU A 35 -8.92 13.60 -7.03
C LEU A 35 -9.25 12.81 -8.29
N SER A 36 -8.43 12.97 -9.34
CA SER A 36 -8.51 12.10 -10.51
C SER A 36 -8.03 10.69 -10.17
N ASP A 37 -8.42 9.70 -10.98
CA ASP A 37 -8.05 8.30 -10.77
C ASP A 37 -6.53 8.09 -10.79
N GLU A 38 -5.79 8.84 -11.61
CA GLU A 38 -4.33 8.76 -11.70
C GLU A 38 -3.67 9.23 -10.41
N VAL A 39 -4.13 10.36 -9.85
CA VAL A 39 -3.58 10.91 -8.61
C VAL A 39 -4.00 10.06 -7.41
N THR A 40 -5.24 9.57 -7.40
CA THR A 40 -5.71 8.60 -6.41
C THR A 40 -4.86 7.34 -6.44
N GLY A 41 -4.65 6.77 -7.62
CA GLY A 41 -3.79 5.60 -7.80
C GLY A 41 -2.37 5.86 -7.33
N ALA A 42 -1.78 7.00 -7.68
CA ALA A 42 -0.46 7.37 -7.25
C ALA A 42 -0.33 7.52 -5.73
N TRP A 43 -1.34 8.11 -5.10
CA TRP A 43 -1.38 8.26 -3.66
C TRP A 43 -1.49 6.90 -2.96
N LEU A 44 -2.39 6.03 -3.41
CA LEU A 44 -2.57 4.68 -2.86
C LEU A 44 -1.31 3.81 -3.01
N GLY A 45 -0.73 3.79 -4.21
CA GLY A 45 0.49 3.01 -4.51
C GLY A 45 1.74 3.50 -3.76
N GLY A 46 1.81 4.80 -3.47
CA GLY A 46 2.93 5.41 -2.77
C GLY A 46 2.86 5.31 -1.24
N THR A 47 1.67 5.20 -0.66
CA THR A 47 1.45 5.26 0.80
C THR A 47 1.13 3.92 1.44
N ILE A 48 0.45 3.02 0.72
CA ILE A 48 0.07 1.73 1.26
C ILE A 48 1.27 0.77 1.12
N ASP A 49 1.72 0.25 2.26
CA ASP A 49 2.97 -0.52 2.31
C ASP A 49 2.85 -1.97 1.84
N THR A 50 1.64 -2.53 1.76
CA THR A 50 1.43 -3.93 1.38
C THR A 50 0.77 -4.06 0.00
N THR A 51 1.32 -4.92 -0.85
CA THR A 51 0.82 -5.13 -2.23
C THR A 51 -0.65 -5.56 -2.25
N GLY A 52 -1.06 -6.45 -1.34
CA GLY A 52 -2.46 -6.88 -1.24
C GLY A 52 -3.42 -5.73 -0.93
N ALA A 53 -3.02 -4.82 -0.04
CA ALA A 53 -3.82 -3.64 0.28
C ALA A 53 -3.83 -2.60 -0.83
N VAL A 54 -2.69 -2.40 -1.53
CA VAL A 54 -2.64 -1.51 -2.72
C VAL A 54 -3.61 -2.00 -3.78
N VAL A 55 -3.64 -3.30 -4.09
CA VAL A 55 -4.54 -3.87 -5.09
C VAL A 55 -6.00 -3.75 -4.64
N GLY A 56 -6.31 -4.03 -3.36
CA GLY A 56 -7.66 -3.88 -2.83
C GLY A 56 -8.16 -2.44 -2.89
N ALA A 57 -7.36 -1.48 -2.42
CA ALA A 57 -7.69 -0.05 -2.46
C ALA A 57 -7.78 0.49 -3.90
N GLY A 58 -6.83 0.07 -4.77
CA GLY A 58 -6.81 0.44 -6.18
C GLY A 58 -8.04 -0.04 -6.94
N THR A 59 -8.55 -1.23 -6.60
CA THR A 59 -9.80 -1.76 -7.18
C THR A 59 -11.00 -0.87 -6.82
N ILE A 60 -11.05 -0.32 -5.60
CA ILE A 60 -12.09 0.64 -5.18
C ILE A 60 -11.95 1.98 -5.93
N ALA A 61 -10.71 2.37 -6.26
CA ALA A 61 -10.41 3.59 -7.02
C ALA A 61 -10.63 3.47 -8.53
N GLY A 62 -11.02 2.30 -9.05
CA GLY A 62 -11.26 2.07 -10.48
C GLY A 62 -10.04 1.55 -11.26
N GLU A 63 -10.25 1.15 -12.51
CA GLU A 63 -9.25 0.45 -13.33
C GLU A 63 -7.99 1.28 -13.58
N THR A 64 -8.17 2.57 -13.87
CA THR A 64 -7.06 3.54 -14.02
C THR A 64 -6.32 3.70 -12.70
N GLY A 65 -7.03 3.91 -11.59
CA GLY A 65 -6.42 4.05 -10.26
C GLY A 65 -5.62 2.81 -9.84
N LEU A 66 -6.16 1.62 -10.07
CA LEU A 66 -5.48 0.35 -9.82
C LEU A 66 -4.17 0.23 -10.62
N LYS A 67 -4.20 0.60 -11.90
CA LYS A 67 -3.02 0.57 -12.77
C LYS A 67 -1.91 1.47 -12.22
N TYR A 68 -2.23 2.73 -11.92
CA TYR A 68 -1.24 3.67 -11.36
C TYR A 68 -0.73 3.22 -9.98
N ALA A 69 -1.63 2.79 -9.11
CA ALA A 69 -1.28 2.30 -7.78
C ALA A 69 -0.32 1.12 -7.83
N THR A 70 -0.59 0.15 -8.72
CA THR A 70 0.25 -1.04 -8.89
C THR A 70 1.63 -0.67 -9.41
N ILE A 71 1.73 0.20 -10.42
CA ILE A 71 3.00 0.62 -11.01
C ILE A 71 3.88 1.33 -9.97
N ILE A 72 3.30 2.26 -9.21
CA ILE A 72 4.05 3.03 -8.20
C ILE A 72 4.50 2.12 -7.06
N LYS A 73 3.64 1.20 -6.62
CA LYS A 73 4.02 0.25 -5.57
C LYS A 73 5.13 -0.70 -6.02
N PHE A 74 5.05 -1.20 -7.24
CA PHE A 74 6.11 -2.04 -7.81
C PHE A 74 7.43 -1.29 -7.90
N SER A 75 7.38 -0.02 -8.32
CA SER A 75 8.56 0.83 -8.41
C SER A 75 9.24 0.97 -7.05
N GLN A 76 8.48 1.19 -5.97
CA GLN A 76 9.04 1.20 -4.61
C GLN A 76 9.71 -0.13 -4.26
N ASN A 77 9.04 -1.26 -4.50
CA ASN A 77 9.59 -2.57 -4.18
C ASN A 77 10.88 -2.87 -4.96
N VAL A 78 10.96 -2.45 -6.23
CA VAL A 78 12.16 -2.56 -7.06
C VAL A 78 13.27 -1.68 -6.52
N LEU A 79 12.99 -0.41 -6.21
CA LEU A 79 13.99 0.53 -5.68
C LEU A 79 14.56 0.06 -4.33
N LEU A 80 13.70 -0.46 -3.45
CA LEU A 80 14.14 -1.09 -2.20
C LEU A 80 15.06 -2.30 -2.47
N GLY A 81 14.73 -3.12 -3.48
CA GLY A 81 15.57 -4.24 -3.90
C GLY A 81 16.94 -3.79 -4.43
N VAL A 82 16.97 -2.75 -5.28
CA VAL A 82 18.22 -2.17 -5.81
C VAL A 82 19.06 -1.56 -4.69
N ALA A 83 18.45 -0.80 -3.78
CA ALA A 83 19.14 -0.23 -2.64
C ALA A 83 19.73 -1.30 -1.73
N ALA A 84 18.97 -2.36 -1.44
CA ALA A 84 19.44 -3.50 -0.65
C ALA A 84 20.63 -4.21 -1.31
N PHE A 85 20.63 -4.37 -2.63
CA PHE A 85 21.74 -4.95 -3.38
C PHE A 85 22.99 -4.05 -3.41
N ALA A 86 22.80 -2.73 -3.47
CA ALA A 86 23.93 -1.79 -3.50
C ALA A 86 24.68 -1.69 -2.16
N ILE A 87 24.01 -1.97 -1.03
CA ILE A 87 24.59 -1.93 0.32
C ILE A 87 25.00 -3.31 0.85
N SER A 88 24.68 -4.40 0.13
CA SER A 88 24.99 -5.78 0.54
C SER A 88 26.41 -6.21 0.26
#